data_AF-A0A535YC29-F1
#
_entry.id   AF-A0A535YC29-F1
#
_cell.length_a   1.000
_cell.length_b   1.000
_cell.length_c   1.000
_cell.angle_alpha   90.00
_cell.angle_beta   90.00
_cell.angle_gamma   90.00
#
_symmetry.space_group_name_H-M   'P 1'
#
loop_
_entity.id
_entity.type
_entity.pdbx_description
1 polymer ?
#
loop_
_entity_poly.entity_id
_entity_poly.type
_entity_poly.pdbx_seq_one_letter_code
_entity_poly.pdbx_strand_id
1 'polypeptide(L)' 'MKLIAKHRFDLLLLDINMPGPNGLHTLEALRRDTEMPVLMLSGRGRERDKVEAFDLGADDYLTKPFGVAELLARVKSL' A
#
# COMPACT_ATOMS: atom_id res chain seq x y z
N MET A 1 5.27 -8.09 9.15
CA MET A 1 4.91 -7.53 10.46
C MET A 1 6.07 -7.35 11.45
N LYS A 2 7.03 -8.28 11.59
CA LYS A 2 8.13 -8.14 12.58
C LYS A 2 8.91 -6.81 12.54
N LEU A 3 9.14 -6.23 11.36
CA LEU A 3 9.83 -4.93 11.24
C LEU A 3 8.94 -3.78 11.69
N ILE A 4 7.68 -3.75 11.23
CA ILE A 4 6.69 -2.72 11.58
C ILE A 4 6.39 -2.72 13.09
N ALA A 5 6.42 -3.88 13.73
CA ALA A 5 6.26 -3.98 15.19
C ALA A 5 7.49 -3.49 15.99
N LYS A 6 8.66 -3.38 15.36
CA LYS A 6 9.93 -3.03 16.02
C LYS A 6 10.42 -1.61 15.72
N HIS A 7 9.91 -1.02 14.64
CA HIS A 7 10.33 0.29 14.16
C HIS A 7 9.10 1.12 13.80
N ARG A 8 9.17 2.42 14.05
CA ARG A 8 8.20 3.36 13.49
C ARG A 8 8.57 3.64 12.04
N PHE A 9 7.57 3.56 11.17
CA PHE A 9 7.63 3.97 9.78
C PHE A 9 6.55 5.02 9.55
N ASP A 10 6.84 6.00 8.72
CA ASP A 10 5.91 7.09 8.40
C ASP A 10 5.02 6.75 7.20
N LEU A 11 5.43 5.80 6.35
CA LEU A 11 4.70 5.35 5.17
C LEU A 11 5.10 3.91 4.82
N LEU A 12 4.14 3.12 4.34
CA LEU A 12 4.39 1.80 3.74
C LEU A 12 4.04 1.81 2.25
N LEU A 13 5.00 1.42 1.42
CA LEU A 13 4.76 1.07 0.02
C LEU A 13 4.48 -0.44 -0.05
N LEU A 14 3.30 -0.83 -0.54
CA LEU A 14 2.85 -2.21 -0.50
C LEU A 14 2.45 -2.72 -1.90
N ASP A 15 3.08 -3.78 -2.38
CA ASP A 15 2.63 -4.46 -3.60
C ASP A 15 1.55 -5.51 -3.26
N ILE A 16 0.58 -5.66 -4.16
CA ILE A 16 -0.40 -6.76 -4.10
C ILE A 16 0.27 -8.09 -4.46
N ASN A 17 1.11 -8.07 -5.49
CA ASN A 17 1.76 -9.26 -6.04
C ASN A 17 3.10 -9.49 -5.33
N MET A 18 3.04 -9.88 -4.06
CA MET A 18 4.22 -10.31 -3.30
C MET A 18 4.26 -11.84 -3.17
N PRO A 19 5.46 -12.45 -3.16
CA PRO A 19 5.59 -13.85 -2.78
C PRO A 19 5.17 -14.04 -1.32
N GLY A 20 4.27 -15.00 -1.08
CA GLY A 20 3.70 -15.25 0.24
C GLY A 20 2.31 -14.60 0.41
N PRO A 21 2.03 -13.92 1.54
CA PRO A 21 0.73 -13.32 1.77
C PRO A 21 0.45 -12.21 0.76
N ASN A 22 -0.75 -12.23 0.20
CA ASN A 22 -1.27 -11.19 -0.70
C ASN A 22 -1.18 -9.81 -0.01
N GLY A 23 -0.75 -8.78 -0.75
CA GLY A 23 -0.69 -7.41 -0.23
C GLY A 23 -2.01 -6.90 0.33
N LEU A 24 -3.16 -7.29 -0.25
CA LEU A 24 -4.48 -6.90 0.26
C LEU A 24 -4.76 -7.51 1.65
N HIS A 25 -4.47 -8.80 1.84
CA HIS A 25 -4.57 -9.43 3.16
C HIS A 25 -3.57 -8.84 4.16
N THR A 26 -2.41 -8.42 3.66
CA THR A 26 -1.39 -7.76 4.48
C THR A 26 -1.89 -6.38 4.96
N LEU A 27 -2.51 -5.60 4.08
CA LEU A 27 -3.14 -4.32 4.39
C LEU A 27 -4.26 -4.49 5.42
N GLU A 28 -5.19 -5.41 5.17
CA GLU A 28 -6.29 -5.71 6.09
C GLU A 28 -5.77 -6.08 7.49
N ALA A 29 -4.73 -6.91 7.56
CA ALA A 29 -4.12 -7.28 8.83
C ALA A 29 -3.44 -6.09 9.52
N LEU A 30 -2.77 -5.23 8.75
CA LEU A 30 -2.04 -4.07 9.25
C LEU A 30 -2.98 -3.02 9.83
N ARG A 31 -4.17 -2.82 9.22
CA ARG A 31 -5.18 -1.86 9.67
C ARG A 31 -5.83 -2.19 11.01
N ARG A 32 -5.65 -3.41 11.54
CA ARG A 32 -6.06 -3.73 12.91
C ARG A 32 -5.14 -3.13 13.97
N ASP A 33 -3.89 -2.88 13.61
CA ASP A 33 -2.83 -2.53 14.57
C ASP A 33 -2.26 -1.12 14.33
N THR A 34 -2.45 -0.53 13.14
CA THR A 34 -1.87 0.78 12.81
C THR A 34 -2.59 1.55 11.70
N GLU A 35 -2.68 2.87 11.93
CA GLU A 35 -3.13 3.90 10.97
C GLU A 35 -1.98 4.48 10.12
N MET A 36 -0.80 3.84 10.10
CA MET A 36 0.32 4.31 9.29
C MET A 36 -0.11 4.40 7.81
N PRO A 37 0.18 5.51 7.10
CA PRO A 37 -0.13 5.64 5.68
C PRO A 37 0.37 4.46 4.85
N VAL A 38 -0.47 3.95 3.94
CA VAL A 38 -0.15 2.87 3.00
C VAL A 38 -0.47 3.32 1.57
N LEU A 39 0.57 3.39 0.75
CA LEU A 39 0.46 3.56 -0.70
C LEU A 39 0.60 2.20 -1.38
N MET A 40 -0.48 1.74 -2.00
CA MET A 40 -0.49 0.51 -2.78
C MET A 40 0.25 0.73 -4.10
N LEU A 41 1.11 -0.21 -4.48
CA LEU A 41 2.02 -0.07 -5.61
C LEU A 41 2.04 -1.36 -6.43
N SER A 42 1.12 -1.50 -7.39
CA SER A 42 0.88 -2.78 -8.07
C SER A 42 0.69 -2.67 -9.59
N GLY A 43 0.99 -3.74 -10.33
CA GLY A 43 0.65 -3.86 -11.75
C GLY A 43 -0.84 -4.08 -12.02
N ARG A 44 -1.65 -4.31 -10.97
CA ARG A 44 -3.10 -4.41 -11.08
C ARG A 44 -3.71 -3.03 -11.29
N GLY A 45 -4.17 -2.75 -12.51
CA GLY A 45 -4.71 -1.45 -12.90
C GLY A 45 -6.23 -1.39 -13.00
N ARG A 46 -6.95 -2.49 -12.76
CA ARG A 46 -8.41 -2.51 -12.88
C ARG A 46 -9.04 -1.68 -11.78
N GLU A 47 -10.12 -0.99 -12.10
CA GLU A 47 -10.86 -0.17 -11.14
C GLU A 47 -11.28 -0.96 -9.89
N ARG A 48 -11.77 -2.19 -10.06
CA ARG A 48 -12.14 -3.08 -8.95
C ARG A 48 -10.98 -3.33 -7.98
N ASP A 49 -9.76 -3.50 -8.49
CA ASP A 49 -8.58 -3.75 -7.66
C ASP A 49 -8.22 -2.52 -6.81
N LYS A 50 -8.47 -1.31 -7.33
CA LYS A 50 -8.26 -0.06 -6.61
C LYS A 50 -9.33 0.15 -5.54
N VAL A 51 -10.60 -0.04 -5.91
CA VAL A 51 -11.73 0.08 -4.98
C VAL A 51 -11.55 -0.88 -3.79
N GLU A 52 -11.23 -2.15 -4.05
CA GLU A 52 -10.97 -3.13 -3.01
C GLU A 52 -9.82 -2.69 -2.08
N ALA A 53 -8.73 -2.16 -2.62
CA ALA A 53 -7.62 -1.67 -1.81
C ALA A 53 -8.03 -0.48 -0.92
N PHE A 54 -8.83 0.46 -1.44
CA PHE A 54 -9.33 1.61 -0.68
C PHE A 54 -10.31 1.19 0.41
N ASP A 55 -11.22 0.25 0.11
CA ASP A 55 -12.18 -0.30 1.09
C ASP A 55 -11.45 -1.01 2.25
N LEU A 56 -10.30 -1.62 1.98
CA LEU A 56 -9.42 -2.22 2.98
C LEU A 56 -8.54 -1.21 3.73
N GLY A 57 -8.66 0.09 3.42
CA GLY A 57 -7.99 1.18 4.12
C GLY A 57 -6.67 1.65 3.51
N ALA A 58 -6.39 1.39 2.22
CA ALA A 58 -5.27 2.05 1.56
C ALA A 58 -5.51 3.56 1.46
N ASP A 59 -4.45 4.36 1.61
CA ASP A 59 -4.55 5.82 1.54
C ASP A 59 -4.38 6.33 0.09
N ASP A 60 -3.58 5.63 -0.71
CA ASP A 60 -3.42 5.91 -2.14
C ASP A 60 -3.07 4.62 -2.91
N TYR A 61 -3.18 4.67 -4.24
CA TYR A 61 -2.90 3.57 -5.14
C TYR A 61 -2.18 4.04 -6.40
N LEU A 62 -1.01 3.48 -6.65
CA LEU A 62 -0.18 3.73 -7.84
C LEU A 62 -0.01 2.46 -8.68
N THR A 63 -0.43 2.53 -9.94
CA THR A 63 -0.33 1.39 -10.88
C THR A 63 1.03 1.37 -11.59
N LYS A 64 1.64 0.18 -11.73
CA LYS A 64 2.87 -0.02 -12.53
C LYS A 64 2.55 -0.11 -14.03
N PRO A 65 3.40 0.42 -14.93
CA PRO A 65 4.61 1.20 -14.65
C PRO A 65 4.27 2.66 -14.27
N PHE A 66 5.09 3.26 -13.41
CA PHE A 66 4.95 4.66 -12.96
C PHE A 66 6.28 5.42 -13.05
N GLY A 67 6.20 6.75 -13.09
CA GLY A 67 7.37 7.62 -13.04
C GLY A 67 7.82 7.90 -11.60
N VAL A 68 9.13 8.10 -11.41
CA VAL A 68 9.70 8.44 -10.09
C VAL A 68 9.09 9.75 -9.54
N ALA A 69 8.88 10.74 -10.42
CA ALA A 69 8.27 12.01 -10.03
C ALA A 69 6.83 11.84 -9.51
N GLU A 70 6.05 10.93 -10.10
CA GLU A 70 4.68 10.64 -9.65
C GLU A 70 4.69 9.95 -8.28
N LEU A 71 5.53 8.94 -8.10
CA LEU A 71 5.69 8.27 -6.81
C LEU A 71 6.07 9.28 -5.71
N LEU A 72 7.05 10.15 -5.98
CA LEU A 72 7.49 11.16 -5.02
C LEU A 72 6.41 12.19 -4.70
N ALA A 73 5.56 12.56 -5.66
CA ALA A 73 4.46 13.48 -5.42
C ALA A 73 3.43 12.88 -4.45
N ARG A 74 3.07 11.60 -4.66
CA ARG A 74 2.12 10.86 -3.80
C ARG A 74 2.66 10.62 -2.40
N VAL A 75 3.93 10.22 -2.29
CA VAL A 75 4.61 10.06 -0.99
C VAL A 75 4.59 11.35 -0.17
N LYS A 76 4.69 12.52 -0.80
CA LYS A 76 4.65 13.81 -0.11
C LYS A 76 3.25 14.28 0.28
N SER A 77 2.20 13.74 -0.34
CA SER A 77 0.81 14.12 -0.05
C SER A 77 0.16 13.26 1.03
N LEU A 78 0.81 12.16 1.42
CA LEU A 78 0.43 11.26 2.50
C LEU A 78 1.19 11.62 3.78
#